data_AF-A0A9E2PSL8-F1
#
_entry.id   AF-A0A9E2PSL8-F1
#
_cell.length_a   1.000
_cell.length_b   1.000
_cell.length_c   1.000
_cell.angle_alpha   90.00
_cell.angle_beta   90.00
_cell.angle_gamma   90.00
#
_symmetry.space_group_name_H-M   'P 1'
#
loop_
_entity.id
_entity.type
_entity.pdbx_description
1 polymer ?
#
loop_
_entity_poly.entity_id
_entity_poly.type
_entity_poly.pdbx_seq_one_letter_code
_entity_poly.pdbx_strand_id
1 'polypeptide(L)'
;ELCVVDVENFLGKTIAGTITCDYKQASFSVNEGKLLVETSPRHPISADLKVMAGKISREDTPEKTNGSGWKWLQRLWSKKKP
;
A
#
# COMPACT_ATOMS: atom_id res chain seq x y z
N GLU A 1 -3.92 -19.51 15.24
CA GLU A 1 -3.29 -18.51 14.34
C GLU A 1 -4.24 -17.34 14.21
N LEU A 2 -3.72 -16.13 13.99
CA LEU A 2 -4.56 -14.95 13.72
C LEU A 2 -4.93 -14.95 12.23
N CYS A 3 -6.22 -14.95 11.94
CA CYS A 3 -6.76 -14.87 10.59
C CYS A 3 -7.09 -13.42 10.22
N VAL A 4 -7.26 -13.15 8.92
CA VAL A 4 -7.66 -11.82 8.42
C VAL A 4 -8.94 -11.32 9.11
N VAL A 5 -9.91 -12.22 9.30
CA VAL A 5 -11.20 -11.93 9.98
C VAL A 5 -11.00 -11.45 11.42
N ASP A 6 -10.03 -12.00 12.15
CA ASP A 6 -9.76 -11.58 13.53
C ASP A 6 -9.24 -10.14 13.56
N VAL A 7 -8.40 -9.79 12.58
CA VAL A 7 -7.86 -8.43 12.42
C VAL A 7 -8.95 -7.46 11.98
N GLU A 8 -9.83 -7.85 11.06
CA GLU A 8 -10.98 -7.03 10.63
C GLU A 8 -11.93 -6.75 11.79
N ASN A 9 -12.26 -7.78 12.59
CA ASN A 9 -13.10 -7.65 13.78
C ASN A 9 -12.47 -6.71 14.82
N PHE A 10 -11.16 -6.80 15.03
CA PHE A 10 -10.44 -5.94 15.95
C PHE A 10 -10.39 -4.47 15.47
N LEU A 11 -10.15 -4.25 14.18
CA LEU A 11 -10.03 -2.90 13.61
C LEU A 11 -11.40 -2.26 13.30
N GLY A 12 -12.47 -3.04 13.23
CA GLY A 12 -13.79 -2.59 12.77
C GLY A 12 -13.77 -2.11 11.30
N LYS A 13 -12.81 -2.60 10.50
CA LYS A 13 -12.58 -2.20 9.11
C LYS A 13 -12.18 -3.39 8.26
N THR A 14 -12.54 -3.33 6.98
CA THR A 14 -12.16 -4.35 5.99
C THR A 14 -10.70 -4.19 5.59
N ILE A 15 -9.97 -5.30 5.49
CA ILE A 15 -8.60 -5.34 5.01
C ILE A 15 -8.61 -5.33 3.48
N ALA A 16 -8.06 -4.28 2.88
CA ALA A 16 -7.99 -4.14 1.42
C ALA A 16 -7.14 -5.26 0.75
N GLY A 17 -6.19 -5.83 1.49
CA GLY A 17 -5.46 -7.02 1.11
C GLY A 17 -4.27 -7.30 2.01
N THR A 18 -3.60 -8.41 1.72
CA THR A 18 -2.44 -8.91 2.45
C THR A 18 -1.20 -8.89 1.56
N ILE A 19 -0.02 -8.87 2.20
CA ILE A 19 1.27 -8.90 1.52
C ILE A 19 2.03 -10.12 2.03
N THR A 20 2.65 -10.87 1.12
CA THR A 20 3.52 -11.99 1.44
C THR A 20 4.62 -11.58 2.42
N CYS A 21 4.84 -12.38 3.46
CA CYS A 21 5.89 -12.14 4.44
C CYS A 21 7.22 -12.77 3.99
N ASP A 22 8.11 -11.97 3.40
CA ASP A 22 9.53 -12.31 3.22
C ASP A 22 10.39 -11.15 3.75
N TYR A 23 10.83 -11.30 4.99
CA TYR A 23 11.60 -10.26 5.68
C TYR A 23 12.99 -10.05 5.06
N LYS A 24 13.60 -11.07 4.45
CA LYS A 24 14.93 -10.97 3.86
C LYS A 24 14.87 -10.11 2.61
N GLN A 25 13.92 -10.40 1.74
CA GLN A 25 13.74 -9.63 0.51
C GLN A 25 13.29 -8.18 0.78
N ALA A 26 12.39 -8.00 1.74
CA ALA A 26 11.95 -6.68 2.17
C ALA A 26 13.13 -5.87 2.76
N SER A 27 13.91 -6.47 3.67
CA SER A 27 15.06 -5.81 4.30
C SER A 27 16.15 -5.47 3.29
N PHE A 28 16.45 -6.36 2.34
CA PHE A 28 17.42 -6.10 1.28
C PHE A 28 17.03 -4.85 0.48
N SER A 29 15.77 -4.75 0.06
CA SER A 29 15.27 -3.61 -0.71
C SER A 29 15.36 -2.30 0.08
N VAL A 30 15.02 -2.34 1.38
CA VAL A 30 15.11 -1.18 2.27
C VAL A 30 16.56 -0.71 2.43
N ASN A 31 17.50 -1.62 2.68
CA ASN A 31 18.90 -1.27 2.93
C ASN A 31 19.62 -0.77 1.68
N GLU A 32 19.28 -1.32 0.51
CA GLU A 32 19.83 -0.87 -0.78
C GLU A 32 19.23 0.45 -1.26
N GLY A 33 18.16 0.95 -0.61
CA GLY A 33 17.44 2.14 -1.04
C GLY A 33 16.76 1.99 -2.41
N LYS A 34 16.51 0.76 -2.85
CA LYS A 34 15.91 0.44 -4.15
C LYS A 34 14.55 -0.21 -3.96
N LEU A 35 13.61 0.09 -4.85
CA LEU A 35 12.27 -0.50 -4.76
C LEU A 35 12.32 -2.00 -5.08
N LEU A 36 11.63 -2.81 -4.27
CA LEU A 36 11.56 -4.27 -4.43
C LEU A 36 11.02 -4.65 -5.82
N VAL A 37 10.07 -3.87 -6.35
CA VAL A 37 9.49 -4.09 -7.68
C VAL A 37 10.51 -3.90 -8.81
N GLU A 38 11.54 -3.07 -8.61
CA GLU A 38 12.60 -2.84 -9.59
C GLU A 38 13.68 -3.92 -9.50
N THR A 39 14.10 -4.25 -8.28
CA THR A 39 15.18 -5.22 -8.03
C THR A 39 14.72 -6.67 -8.17
N SER A 40 13.44 -6.95 -7.91
CA SER A 40 12.86 -8.30 -7.93
C SER A 40 11.39 -8.26 -8.41
N PRO A 41 11.16 -7.96 -9.70
CA PRO A 41 9.82 -7.73 -10.25
C PRO A 41 8.89 -8.95 -10.22
N ARG A 42 9.46 -10.16 -10.13
CA ARG A 42 8.73 -11.45 -10.08
C ARG A 42 8.56 -12.00 -8.67
N HIS A 43 9.07 -11.31 -7.65
CA HIS A 43 8.92 -11.74 -6.26
C HIS A 43 7.45 -11.65 -5.82
N PRO A 44 6.94 -12.56 -4.97
CA PRO A 44 5.56 -12.51 -4.47
C PRO A 44 5.15 -11.15 -3.89
N ILE A 45 6.00 -10.53 -3.06
CA ILE A 45 5.77 -9.17 -2.53
C ILE A 45 5.53 -8.16 -3.67
N SER A 46 6.29 -8.23 -4.77
CA SER A 46 6.10 -7.33 -5.92
C SER A 46 4.75 -7.56 -6.61
N ALA A 47 4.30 -8.80 -6.70
CA ALA A 47 2.99 -9.13 -7.25
C ALA A 47 1.86 -8.60 -6.35
N ASP A 48 1.95 -8.84 -5.04
CA ASP A 48 0.97 -8.37 -4.06
C ASP A 48 0.86 -6.84 -4.06
N LEU A 49 2.00 -6.14 -4.06
CA LEU A 49 2.03 -4.67 -4.12
C LEU A 49 1.39 -4.12 -5.41
N LYS A 50 1.60 -4.77 -6.56
CA LYS A 50 0.95 -4.38 -7.82
C LYS A 50 -0.56 -4.58 -7.77
N VAL A 51 -1.02 -5.69 -7.20
CA VAL A 51 -2.46 -5.96 -7.02
C VAL A 51 -3.07 -4.92 -6.09
N MET A 52 -2.41 -4.61 -4.96
CA MET A 52 -2.86 -3.60 -4.00
C MET A 52 -2.92 -2.20 -4.62
N ALA A 53 -1.89 -1.80 -5.37
CA ALA A 53 -1.89 -0.54 -6.09
C ALA A 53 -3.07 -0.44 -7.08
N GLY A 54 -3.40 -1.54 -7.76
CA GLY A 54 -4.55 -1.62 -8.65
C GLY A 54 -5.90 -1.48 -7.94
N LYS A 55 -6.03 -2.00 -6.71
CA LYS A 55 -7.24 -1.84 -5.88
C LYS A 55 -7.40 -0.39 -5.43
N ILE A 56 -6.34 0.20 -4.86
CA ILE A 56 -6.35 1.57 -4.34
C ILE A 56 -6.60 2.57 -5.47
N SER A 57 -5.95 2.40 -6.62
CA SER A 57 -6.15 3.27 -7.79
C SER A 57 -7.58 3.22 -8.36
N ARG A 58 -8.35 2.18 -8.06
CA ARG A 58 -9.77 2.07 -8.46
C ARG A 58 -10.71 2.61 -7.38
N GLU A 59 -10.33 2.52 -6.11
CA GLU A 59 -11.04 3.17 -5.00
C GLU A 59 -10.99 4.71 -5.06
N ASP A 60 -10.02 5.27 -5.79
CA ASP A 60 -9.93 6.70 -6.10
C ASP A 60 -10.99 7.21 -7.11
N THR A 61 -11.91 6.38 -7.63
CA THR A 61 -13.19 6.93 -8.10
C THR A 61 -14.04 7.25 -6.87
N PRO A 62 -14.19 8.54 -6.51
CA PRO A 62 -14.81 8.89 -5.25
C PRO A 62 -16.28 8.49 -5.31
N GLU A 63 -16.67 7.49 -4.52
CA GLU A 63 -18.00 7.54 -3.94
C GLU A 63 -18.11 8.89 -3.24
N LYS A 64 -19.13 9.68 -3.61
CA LYS A 64 -19.42 11.02 -3.07
C LYS A 64 -19.45 10.98 -1.54
N THR A 65 -18.29 11.14 -0.91
CA THR A 65 -18.15 11.29 0.52
C THR A 65 -17.38 12.58 0.75
N ASN A 66 -18.04 13.45 1.51
CA ASN A 66 -17.70 14.85 1.66
C ASN A 66 -16.27 15.05 2.18
N GLY A 67 -15.49 15.77 1.36
CA GLY A 67 -14.49 16.77 1.70
C GLY A 67 -13.77 16.70 3.05
N SER A 68 -12.45 16.49 3.00
CA SER A 68 -11.42 17.36 3.62
C SER A 68 -10.08 16.64 3.83
N GLY A 69 -10.08 15.30 3.93
CA GLY A 69 -8.93 14.52 4.40
C GLY A 69 -7.72 14.40 3.46
N TRP A 70 -7.88 14.59 2.15
CA TRP A 70 -6.80 14.32 1.19
C TRP A 70 -6.09 15.57 0.66
N LYS A 71 -6.68 16.76 0.87
CA LYS A 71 -6.10 18.02 0.36
C LYS A 71 -4.79 18.41 1.06
N TRP A 72 -4.55 17.96 2.29
CA TRP A 72 -3.32 18.28 3.02
C TRP A 72 -2.10 17.52 2.48
N LEU A 73 -2.26 16.25 2.13
CA LEU A 73 -1.22 15.43 1.48
C LEU A 73 -0.88 15.98 0.10
N GLN A 74 -1.91 16.36 -0.67
CA GLN A 74 -1.74 16.94 -1.99
C GLN A 74 -0.98 18.28 -1.95
N ARG A 75 -1.24 19.12 -0.94
CA ARG A 75 -0.49 20.37 -0.70
C ARG A 75 0.96 20.13 -0.29
N LEU A 76 1.26 19.06 0.44
CA LEU A 76 2.63 18.71 0.85
C LEU A 76 3.48 18.26 -0.35
N TRP A 77 2.90 17.50 -1.26
CA TRP A 77 3.60 17.01 -2.46
C TRP A 77 3.76 18.09 -3.53
N SER A 78 2.81 19.03 -3.60
CA SER A 78 2.87 20.17 -4.54
C SER A 78 3.92 21.22 -4.16
N LYS A 79 4.46 21.18 -2.92
CA LYS A 79 5.49 22.11 -2.46
C LYS A 79 6.93 21.74 -2.86
N LYS A 80 7.13 20.66 -3.62
CA LYS A 80 8.44 20.34 -4.24
C LYS A 80 8.38 20.48 -5.76
N LYS A 81 8.48 21.73 -6.23
CA LYS A 81 9.33 22.20 -7.36
C LYS A 81 8.83 23.57 -7.88
N PRO A 82 9.71 24.49 -8.30
CA PRO A 82 11.13 24.69 -7.95
C PRO A 82 11.29 25.54 -6.68
#